data_AF-A0A524AXN8-F1
#
_entry.id   AF-A0A524AXN8-F1
#
_cell.length_a   1.000
_cell.length_b   1.000
_cell.length_c   1.000
_cell.angle_alpha   90.00
_cell.angle_beta   90.00
_cell.angle_gamma   90.00
#
_symmetry.space_group_name_H-M   'P 1'
#
loop_
_entity.id
_entity.type
_entity.pdbx_description
1 polymer ?
#
loop_
_entity_poly.entity_id
_entity_poly.type
_entity_poly.pdbx_seq_one_letter_code
_entity_poly.pdbx_strand_id
1 'polypeptide(L)'
;MKIIIHLVFLMFFTSAYAEEGSLFNQHFNDYSENLADAQDDNKDGIFLFFFMDDCPFCQKMERHVLNQDDVKKYFKQHFLNYKVNVESNLELVDFEGNDTTERIFAKRHNLIGAPLYWLFLISKV
;
A
#
# COMPACT_ATOMS: atom_id res chain seq x y z
N MET A 1 7.97 34.75 -35.44
CA MET A 1 6.76 34.41 -34.64
C MET A 1 6.36 32.93 -34.69
N LYS A 2 6.47 32.20 -35.81
CA LYS A 2 6.11 30.76 -35.88
C LYS A 2 6.99 29.84 -35.00
N ILE A 3 8.28 30.13 -34.85
CA ILE A 3 9.22 29.30 -34.07
C ILE A 3 8.93 29.32 -32.56
N ILE A 4 8.43 30.44 -32.03
CA ILE A 4 8.11 30.57 -30.60
C ILE A 4 6.88 29.72 -30.23
N ILE A 5 5.91 29.59 -31.14
CA ILE A 5 4.70 28.78 -30.95
C ILE A 5 5.03 27.28 -30.91
N HIS A 6 6.00 26.82 -31.72
CA HIS A 6 6.43 25.41 -31.71
C HIS A 6 7.22 25.03 -30.45
N LEU A 7 7.99 25.95 -29.87
CA LEU A 7 8.73 25.72 -28.63
C LEU A 7 7.81 25.60 -27.41
N VAL A 8 6.72 26.38 -27.36
CA VAL A 8 5.72 26.30 -26.28
C VAL A 8 4.91 25.00 -26.35
N PHE A 9 4.61 24.50 -27.56
CA PHE A 9 3.89 23.24 -27.73
C PHE A 9 4.69 22.00 -27.27
N LEU A 10 6.03 22.09 -27.33
CA LEU A 10 6.93 21.00 -26.92
C LEU A 10 7.07 20.87 -25.38
N MET A 11 6.76 21.92 -24.62
CA MET A 11 6.78 21.89 -23.15
C MET A 11 5.53 21.29 -22.53
N PHE A 12 4.43 21.15 -23.27
CA PHE A 12 3.20 20.53 -22.76
C PHE A 12 3.19 18.99 -22.84
N PHE A 13 4.16 18.38 -23.53
CA PHE A 13 4.19 16.93 -23.72
C PHE A 13 4.94 16.14 -22.63
N THR A 14 5.61 16.79 -21.68
CA THR A 14 6.47 16.11 -20.70
C THR A 14 5.78 15.73 -19.38
N SER A 15 4.49 16.04 -19.18
CA SER A 15 3.81 15.80 -17.90
C SER A 15 3.15 14.42 -17.75
N ALA A 16 3.45 13.45 -18.61
CA ALA A 16 2.88 12.10 -18.51
C ALA A 16 3.95 11.02 -18.32
N TYR A 17 4.95 11.27 -17.47
CA TYR A 17 5.64 10.17 -16.81
C TYR A 17 4.73 9.70 -15.68
N ALA A 18 3.86 8.74 -15.96
CA ALA A 18 3.27 7.95 -14.89
C ALA A 18 4.44 7.28 -14.17
N GLU A 19 4.71 7.66 -12.91
CA GLU A 19 5.57 6.83 -12.09
C GLU A 19 4.99 5.43 -12.11
N GLU A 20 5.76 4.46 -12.59
CA GLU A 20 5.49 3.04 -12.39
C GLU A 20 5.73 2.73 -10.90
N GLY A 21 4.92 3.37 -10.05
CA GLY A 21 5.12 3.41 -8.62
C GLY A 21 4.64 2.13 -7.96
N SER A 22 5.39 1.67 -6.97
CA SER A 22 5.03 0.58 -6.04
C SER A 22 3.55 0.62 -5.65
N LEU A 23 2.90 -0.55 -5.54
CA LEU A 23 1.55 -0.66 -4.97
C LEU A 23 1.49 -0.07 -3.55
N PHE A 24 2.54 -0.31 -2.77
CA PHE A 24 2.58 -0.02 -1.34
C PHE A 24 2.99 1.42 -1.04
N ASN A 25 2.25 2.04 -0.13
CA ASN A 25 2.47 3.37 0.40
C ASN A 25 3.62 3.34 1.44
N GLN A 26 4.29 4.48 1.62
CA GLN A 26 5.25 4.67 2.72
C GLN A 26 4.49 5.07 3.99
N HIS A 27 4.89 4.55 5.16
CA HIS A 27 4.26 4.90 6.44
C HIS A 27 5.13 4.58 7.68
N PHE A 28 4.73 5.11 8.84
CA PHE A 28 5.33 4.90 10.16
C PHE A 28 4.73 3.75 11.00
N ASN A 29 4.13 2.72 10.38
CA ASN A 29 3.52 1.58 11.08
C ASN A 29 2.52 1.94 12.22
N ASP A 30 1.90 3.12 12.18
CA ASP A 30 0.79 3.48 13.08
C ASP A 30 -0.56 3.36 12.37
N TYR A 31 -1.24 2.21 12.53
CA TYR A 31 -2.48 1.95 11.84
C TYR A 31 -3.67 2.76 12.33
N SER A 32 -3.57 3.40 13.50
CA SER A 32 -4.59 4.33 13.96
C SER A 32 -4.54 5.64 13.15
N GLU A 33 -3.34 6.16 12.89
CA GLU A 33 -3.12 7.34 12.05
C GLU A 33 -3.43 7.03 10.58
N ASN A 34 -2.96 5.89 10.07
CA ASN A 34 -3.28 5.44 8.71
C ASN A 34 -4.78 5.41 8.41
N LEU A 35 -5.59 5.03 9.40
CA LEU A 35 -7.03 4.93 9.22
C LEU A 35 -7.66 6.31 9.09
N ALA A 36 -7.18 7.29 9.85
CA ALA A 36 -7.57 8.69 9.70
C ALA A 36 -7.18 9.22 8.32
N ASP A 37 -5.95 8.96 7.88
CA ASP A 37 -5.48 9.33 6.52
C ASP A 37 -6.37 8.72 5.43
N ALA A 38 -6.73 7.44 5.57
CA ALA A 38 -7.60 6.76 4.61
C ALA A 38 -9.00 7.40 4.55
N GLN A 39 -9.51 7.90 5.67
CA GLN A 39 -10.78 8.63 5.71
C GLN A 39 -10.68 9.99 5.02
N ASP A 40 -9.63 10.76 5.34
CA ASP A 40 -9.38 12.08 4.75
C ASP A 40 -9.19 11.99 3.22
N ASP A 41 -8.50 10.94 2.76
CA ASP A 41 -8.28 10.65 1.34
C ASP A 41 -9.49 10.01 0.63
N ASN A 42 -10.63 9.85 1.31
CA ASN A 42 -11.85 9.21 0.80
C ASN A 42 -11.60 7.80 0.24
N LYS A 43 -10.76 7.01 0.91
CA LYS A 43 -10.55 5.60 0.61
C LYS A 43 -11.69 4.75 1.17
N ASP A 44 -11.87 3.56 0.60
CA ASP A 44 -12.76 2.53 1.13
C ASP A 44 -12.16 1.83 2.37
N GLY A 45 -10.84 1.92 2.54
CA GLY A 45 -10.15 1.42 3.72
C GLY A 45 -8.65 1.18 3.52
N ILE A 46 -8.11 0.20 4.25
CA ILE A 46 -6.70 -0.17 4.24
C ILE A 46 -6.53 -1.61 3.77
N PHE A 47 -5.60 -1.81 2.85
CA PHE A 47 -5.13 -3.11 2.39
C PHE A 47 -3.80 -3.44 3.06
N LEU A 48 -3.77 -4.55 3.80
CA LEU A 48 -2.57 -5.08 4.43
C LEU A 48 -2.14 -6.37 3.70
N PHE A 49 -0.90 -6.38 3.22
CA PHE A 49 -0.24 -7.55 2.67
C PHE A 49 0.76 -8.13 3.67
N PHE A 50 0.45 -9.32 4.19
CA PHE A 50 1.30 -10.03 5.14
C PHE A 50 2.33 -10.87 4.37
N PHE A 51 3.61 -10.63 4.64
CA PHE A 51 4.72 -11.27 3.95
C PHE A 51 5.82 -11.72 4.93
N MET A 52 6.78 -12.47 4.40
CA MET A 52 8.07 -12.81 5.04
C MET A 52 9.16 -12.60 4.01
N ASP A 53 10.38 -12.29 4.44
CA ASP A 53 11.49 -12.01 3.53
C ASP A 53 11.86 -13.25 2.69
N ASP A 54 11.92 -14.42 3.32
CA ASP A 54 12.21 -15.69 2.64
C ASP A 54 10.93 -16.47 2.28
N CYS A 55 10.06 -15.82 1.50
CA CYS A 55 8.79 -16.40 1.04
C CYS A 55 8.67 -16.38 -0.49
N PRO A 56 8.99 -17.49 -1.19
CA PRO A 56 8.88 -17.57 -2.65
C PRO A 56 7.49 -17.26 -3.19
N PHE A 57 6.44 -17.62 -2.44
CA PHE A 57 5.05 -17.35 -2.79
C PHE A 57 4.70 -15.86 -2.67
N CYS A 58 5.23 -15.17 -1.66
CA CYS A 58 5.05 -13.73 -1.46
C CYS A 58 5.71 -12.97 -2.60
N GLN A 59 6.95 -13.34 -2.95
CA GLN A 59 7.66 -12.77 -4.10
C GLN A 59 6.90 -13.02 -5.41
N LYS A 60 6.32 -14.20 -5.58
CA LYS A 60 5.49 -14.52 -6.76
C LYS A 60 4.24 -13.65 -6.82
N MET A 61 3.55 -13.45 -5.69
CA MET A 61 2.37 -12.59 -5.59
C MET A 61 2.70 -11.14 -5.93
N GLU A 62 3.77 -10.61 -5.34
CA GLU A 62 4.23 -9.24 -5.63
C GLU A 62 4.58 -9.06 -7.11
N ARG A 63 5.39 -9.96 -7.68
CA ARG A 63 5.84 -9.85 -9.08
C ARG A 63 4.73 -10.03 -10.11
N HIS A 64 3.82 -10.98 -9.89
CA HIS A 64 2.87 -11.39 -10.93
C HIS A 64 1.46 -10.88 -10.72
N VAL A 65 1.07 -10.44 -9.52
CA VAL A 65 -0.29 -9.98 -9.24
C VAL A 65 -0.28 -8.52 -8.82
N LEU A 66 0.45 -8.19 -7.75
CA LEU A 66 0.43 -6.83 -7.18
C LEU A 66 1.17 -5.79 -8.03
N ASN A 67 2.02 -6.23 -8.96
CA ASN A 67 2.72 -5.34 -9.90
C ASN A 67 1.94 -5.07 -11.20
N GLN A 68 0.79 -5.72 -11.44
CA GLN A 68 -0.02 -5.45 -12.63
C GLN A 68 -0.65 -4.05 -12.56
N ASP A 69 -0.72 -3.33 -13.67
CA ASP A 69 -1.15 -1.93 -13.69
C ASP A 69 -2.61 -1.73 -13.30
N ASP A 70 -3.49 -2.64 -13.71
CA ASP A 70 -4.90 -2.65 -13.35
C ASP A 70 -5.09 -2.89 -11.85
N VAL A 71 -4.34 -3.82 -11.27
CA VAL A 71 -4.31 -4.08 -9.82
C VAL A 71 -3.79 -2.86 -9.07
N LYS A 72 -2.63 -2.31 -9.45
CA LYS A 72 -2.09 -1.09 -8.82
C LYS A 72 -3.08 0.06 -8.88
N LYS A 73 -3.69 0.29 -10.04
CA LYS A 73 -4.67 1.37 -10.23
C LYS A 73 -5.88 1.19 -9.34
N TYR A 74 -6.47 -0.01 -9.33
CA TYR A 74 -7.64 -0.30 -8.52
C TYR A 74 -7.33 -0.13 -7.02
N PHE A 75 -6.28 -0.79 -6.53
CA PHE A 75 -5.97 -0.75 -5.11
C PHE A 75 -5.54 0.62 -4.62
N LYS A 76 -4.80 1.42 -5.42
CA LYS A 76 -4.47 2.81 -5.07
C LYS A 76 -5.69 3.73 -5.10
N GLN A 77 -6.65 3.46 -5.98
CA GLN A 77 -7.90 4.23 -6.02
C GLN A 77 -8.72 4.00 -4.75
N HIS A 78 -8.79 2.75 -4.29
CA HIS A 78 -9.73 2.35 -3.24
C HIS A 78 -9.11 2.24 -1.84
N PHE A 79 -7.80 2.01 -1.71
CA PHE A 79 -7.17 1.71 -0.43
C PHE A 79 -5.85 2.45 -0.23
N LEU A 80 -5.48 2.64 1.03
CA LEU A 80 -4.07 2.77 1.40
C LEU A 80 -3.49 1.36 1.58
N ASN A 81 -2.31 1.11 1.03
CA ASN A 81 -1.75 -0.22 0.84
C ASN A 81 -0.44 -0.37 1.61
N TYR A 82 -0.37 -1.29 2.58
CA TYR A 82 0.82 -1.50 3.41
C TYR A 82 1.26 -2.96 3.43
N LYS A 83 2.52 -3.18 3.78
CA LYS A 83 3.09 -4.50 4.01
C LYS A 83 3.31 -4.70 5.51
N VAL A 84 3.08 -5.92 5.99
CA VAL A 84 3.40 -6.34 7.36
C VAL A 84 4.31 -7.56 7.27
N ASN A 85 5.52 -7.47 7.84
CA ASN A 85 6.39 -8.64 7.94
C ASN A 85 6.00 -9.46 9.18
N VAL A 86 5.48 -10.66 8.98
CA VAL A 86 4.96 -11.49 10.08
C VAL A 86 6.04 -12.05 11.00
N GLU A 87 7.32 -11.93 10.63
CA GLU A 87 8.47 -12.37 11.44
C GLU A 87 9.18 -11.21 12.14
N SER A 88 8.86 -9.98 11.75
CA SER A 88 9.53 -8.75 12.19
C SER A 88 9.10 -8.32 13.59
N ASN A 89 10.07 -7.78 14.33
CA ASN A 89 9.85 -7.13 15.63
C ASN A 89 9.79 -5.61 15.53
N LEU A 90 9.60 -5.08 14.32
CA LEU A 90 9.40 -3.65 14.13
C LEU A 90 8.14 -3.22 14.91
N GLU A 91 8.25 -2.08 15.58
CA GLU A 91 7.17 -1.46 16.33
C GLU A 91 6.02 -1.10 15.40
N LEU A 92 4.81 -1.26 15.92
CA LEU A 92 3.57 -1.03 15.22
C LEU A 92 2.50 -0.60 16.21
N VAL A 93 1.70 0.39 15.87
CA VAL A 93 0.48 0.75 16.62
C VAL A 93 -0.71 0.16 15.86
N ASP A 94 -1.54 -0.63 16.53
CA ASP A 94 -2.69 -1.26 15.88
C ASP A 94 -3.86 -0.26 15.65
N PHE A 95 -4.91 -0.71 14.96
CA PHE A 95 -6.07 0.13 14.64
C PHE A 95 -6.82 0.66 15.88
N GLU A 96 -6.58 0.08 17.06
CA GLU A 96 -7.17 0.51 18.33
C GLU A 96 -6.24 1.47 19.10
N GLY A 97 -5.05 1.77 18.57
CA GLY A 97 -4.05 2.62 19.20
C GLY A 97 -3.15 1.89 20.20
N ASN A 98 -3.11 0.55 20.20
CA ASN A 98 -2.25 -0.20 21.11
C ASN A 98 -0.86 -0.45 20.50
N ASP A 99 0.18 -0.22 21.30
CA ASP A 99 1.55 -0.58 20.93
C ASP A 99 1.73 -2.10 20.80
N THR A 100 2.37 -2.52 19.72
CA THR A 100 2.70 -3.91 19.44
C THR A 100 3.89 -4.02 18.49
N THR A 101 4.10 -5.20 17.92
CA THR A 101 5.04 -5.41 16.82
C THR A 101 4.34 -6.10 15.66
N GLU A 102 4.89 -5.95 14.46
CA GLU A 102 4.35 -6.58 13.23
C GLU A 102 4.06 -8.08 13.42
N ARG A 103 4.99 -8.81 14.04
CA ARG A 103 4.84 -10.23 14.35
C ARG A 103 3.72 -10.53 15.34
N ILE A 104 3.58 -9.72 16.41
CA ILE A 104 2.52 -9.95 17.40
C ILE A 104 1.16 -9.63 16.80
N PHE A 105 1.06 -8.52 16.07
CA PHE A 105 -0.13 -8.13 15.33
C PHE A 105 -0.58 -9.23 14.37
N ALA A 106 0.31 -9.73 13.51
CA ALA A 106 -0.01 -10.82 12.58
C ALA A 106 -0.49 -12.10 13.30
N LYS A 107 0.18 -12.48 14.40
CA LYS A 107 -0.20 -13.66 15.19
C LYS A 107 -1.57 -13.53 15.85
N ARG A 108 -1.93 -12.34 16.38
CA ARG A 108 -3.26 -12.10 16.98
C ARG A 108 -4.40 -12.36 15.99
N HIS A 109 -4.16 -12.12 14.71
CA HIS A 109 -5.13 -12.36 13.63
C HIS A 109 -5.03 -13.75 12.98
N ASN A 110 -4.35 -14.71 13.63
CA ASN A 110 -4.12 -16.08 13.14
C ASN A 110 -3.40 -16.14 11.77
N LEU A 111 -2.60 -15.12 11.46
CA LEU A 111 -1.82 -15.04 10.22
C LEU A 111 -0.46 -15.70 10.47
N ILE A 112 -0.46 -17.03 10.52
CA ILE A 112 0.74 -17.84 10.86
C ILE A 112 1.58 -18.15 9.60
N GLY A 113 1.07 -17.88 8.39
CA GLY A 113 1.79 -18.08 7.13
C GLY A 113 1.56 -16.93 6.14
N ALA A 114 2.46 -16.80 5.17
CA ALA A 114 2.38 -15.80 4.11
C ALA A 114 2.52 -16.45 2.72
N PRO A 115 1.94 -15.87 1.64
CA PRO A 115 1.23 -14.59 1.60
C PRO A 115 -0.21 -14.70 2.13
N LEU A 116 -0.62 -13.73 2.94
CA LEU A 116 -2.01 -13.49 3.31
C LEU A 116 -2.33 -12.01 3.08
N TYR A 117 -3.59 -11.70 2.81
CA TYR A 117 -4.05 -10.33 2.67
C TYR A 117 -5.24 -10.06 3.57
N TRP A 118 -5.32 -8.85 4.07
CA TRP A 118 -6.44 -8.38 4.87
C TRP A 118 -6.92 -7.02 4.36
N LEU A 119 -8.23 -6.90 4.20
CA LEU A 119 -8.90 -5.65 3.88
C LEU A 119 -9.63 -5.17 5.13
N PHE A 120 -9.17 -4.03 5.65
CA PHE A 120 -9.84 -3.30 6.70
C PHE A 120 -10.72 -2.23 6.03
N LEU A 121 -12.04 -2.37 6.10
CA LEU A 121 -12.98 -1.47 5.43
C LEU A 121 -13.48 -0.40 6.40
N ILE A 122 -13.46 0.87 5.99
CA ILE A 122 -13.95 2.00 6.82
C ILE A 122 -15.45 1.86 7.12
N SER A 123 -16.24 1.26 6.22
CA SER A 123 -17.67 0.98 6.45
C SER A 123 -17.95 0.00 7.59
N LYS A 124 -16.91 -0.64 8.15
CA LYS A 124 -17.00 -1.54 9.30
C LYS A 124 -16.50 -0.90 10.61
N VAL A 125 -16.17 0.40 10.58
CA VAL A 125 -15.84 1.23 11.75
C VAL A 125 -17.05 2.08 12.14
#